data_AF-A0A1V4YTB5-F1
#
_entry.id   AF-A0A1V4YTB5-F1
#
_cell.length_a   1.000
_cell.length_b   1.000
_cell.length_c   1.000
_cell.angle_alpha   90.00
_cell.angle_beta   90.00
_cell.angle_gamma   90.00
#
_symmetry.space_group_name_H-M   'P 1'
#
loop_
_entity.id
_entity.type
_entity.pdbx_description
1 polymer ?
#
loop_
_entity_poly.entity_id
_entity_poly.type
_entity_poly.pdbx_seq_one_letter_code
_entity_poly.pdbx_strand_id
1 'polypeptide(L)'
;MPQYDILLGSTTNNNIVFAQIEIRNKYTNHFTVCFTEVCPFIASEEVMEELAEWKIEELAIDLILLTELLNYYDCTSENLHEYLMKESVDELIDISLYPKSYVVAGINDPIYFESDAYGQHNTRKKLIPIDKEFSDWLHKMWDEYHMCILTKKLRESTESKITEYIEKLGSEEDWIQNWLETEVYPE
;
A
#
# COMPACT_ATOMS: atom_id res chain seq x y z
N MET A 1 -17.20 -5.65 -11.85
CA MET A 1 -17.69 -6.15 -10.54
C MET A 1 -17.18 -5.16 -9.51
N PRO A 2 -17.95 -4.77 -8.48
CA PRO A 2 -17.47 -3.76 -7.56
C PRO A 2 -16.35 -4.37 -6.71
N GLN A 3 -15.14 -3.90 -6.99
CA GLN A 3 -13.98 -3.98 -6.13
C GLN A 3 -13.74 -2.54 -5.68
N TYR A 4 -13.65 -2.35 -4.37
CA TYR A 4 -13.40 -1.06 -3.77
C TYR A 4 -12.07 -1.13 -3.06
N ASP A 5 -11.12 -0.30 -3.49
CA ASP A 5 -9.88 -0.06 -2.75
C ASP A 5 -10.07 1.29 -2.06
N ILE A 6 -10.19 1.26 -0.73
CA ILE A 6 -10.58 2.43 0.05
C ILE A 6 -9.54 2.72 1.13
N LEU A 7 -9.13 3.97 1.22
CA LEU A 7 -8.30 4.47 2.31
C LEU A 7 -9.09 4.46 3.62
N LEU A 8 -8.57 3.80 4.65
CA LEU A 8 -9.18 3.74 5.99
C LEU A 8 -8.57 4.74 6.98
N GLY A 9 -7.30 5.08 6.80
CA GLY A 9 -6.56 6.02 7.63
C GLY A 9 -5.11 5.61 7.81
N SER A 10 -4.48 6.18 8.82
CA SER A 10 -3.07 5.96 9.13
C SER A 10 -2.90 4.99 10.30
N THR A 11 -1.67 4.57 10.58
CA THR A 11 -1.33 3.83 11.80
C THR A 11 -0.53 4.70 12.75
N THR A 12 -0.42 4.27 14.01
CA THR A 12 0.48 4.88 15.00
C THR A 12 1.96 4.87 14.61
N ASN A 13 2.33 4.12 13.56
CA ASN A 13 3.69 4.04 13.03
C ASN A 13 3.85 4.82 11.72
N ASN A 14 2.91 5.71 11.40
CA ASN A 14 2.88 6.51 10.17
C ASN A 14 2.79 5.67 8.89
N ASN A 15 2.09 4.53 8.92
CA ASN A 15 1.73 3.82 7.69
C ASN A 15 0.32 4.19 7.26
N ILE A 16 0.00 4.03 5.99
CA ILE A 16 -1.37 4.17 5.48
C ILE A 16 -2.00 2.79 5.36
N VAL A 17 -3.27 2.67 5.71
CA VAL A 17 -4.05 1.45 5.59
C VAL A 17 -5.16 1.62 4.56
N PHE A 18 -5.21 0.72 3.59
CA PHE A 18 -6.35 0.56 2.69
C PHE A 18 -7.12 -0.71 3.02
N ALA A 19 -8.42 -0.71 2.70
CA ALA A 19 -9.23 -1.90 2.61
C ALA A 19 -9.59 -2.19 1.17
N GLN A 20 -9.33 -3.43 0.73
CA GLN A 20 -9.79 -3.96 -0.54
C GLN A 20 -11.05 -4.78 -0.26
N ILE A 21 -12.20 -4.27 -0.67
CA ILE A 21 -13.51 -4.89 -0.47
C ILE A 21 -14.02 -5.42 -1.80
N GLU A 22 -14.27 -6.72 -1.87
CA GLU A 22 -14.92 -7.34 -3.02
C GLU A 22 -16.31 -7.87 -2.65
N ILE A 23 -17.27 -7.63 -3.55
CA ILE A 23 -18.60 -8.24 -3.51
C ILE A 23 -18.83 -8.96 -4.85
N ARG A 24 -18.54 -10.26 -4.89
CA ARG A 24 -18.54 -11.03 -6.16
C ARG A 24 -19.95 -11.36 -6.63
N ASN A 25 -20.29 -11.08 -7.89
CA ASN A 25 -21.66 -11.18 -8.43
C ASN A 25 -21.91 -12.39 -9.38
N LYS A 26 -20.96 -13.28 -9.64
CA LYS A 26 -21.15 -14.28 -10.73
C LYS A 26 -21.84 -15.58 -10.31
N TYR A 27 -21.66 -16.06 -9.07
CA TYR A 27 -22.33 -17.30 -8.60
C TYR A 27 -22.66 -17.30 -7.10
N THR A 28 -21.99 -16.46 -6.33
CA THR A 28 -22.06 -16.46 -4.87
C THR A 28 -21.71 -15.04 -4.42
N ASN A 29 -22.65 -14.32 -3.80
CA ASN A 29 -22.49 -12.94 -3.30
C ASN A 29 -21.48 -12.87 -2.14
N HIS A 30 -20.27 -13.40 -2.33
CA HIS A 30 -19.26 -13.44 -1.30
C HIS A 30 -18.76 -12.04 -1.03
N PHE A 31 -18.79 -11.68 0.25
CA PHE A 31 -18.10 -10.54 0.78
C PHE A 31 -16.70 -10.97 1.19
N THR A 32 -15.69 -10.27 0.69
CA THR A 32 -14.32 -10.42 1.18
C THR A 32 -13.73 -9.05 1.42
N VAL A 33 -12.97 -8.92 2.49
CA VAL A 33 -12.14 -7.75 2.74
C VAL A 33 -10.72 -8.18 3.06
N CYS A 34 -9.76 -7.50 2.43
CA CYS A 34 -8.35 -7.56 2.76
C CYS A 34 -7.90 -6.16 3.20
N PHE A 35 -6.89 -6.09 4.04
CA PHE A 35 -6.27 -4.84 4.45
C PHE A 35 -4.84 -4.81 3.93
N THR A 36 -4.47 -3.66 3.37
CA THR A 36 -3.11 -3.40 2.91
C THR A 36 -2.54 -2.27 3.72
N GLU A 37 -1.25 -2.33 3.97
CA GLU A 37 -0.51 -1.32 4.70
C GLU A 37 0.74 -0.94 3.91
N VAL A 38 0.96 0.36 3.78
CA VAL A 38 2.11 0.90 3.08
C VAL A 38 2.80 1.97 3.92
N CYS A 39 4.13 2.01 3.85
CA CYS A 39 4.98 2.89 4.65
C CYS A 39 5.58 3.99 3.75
N PRO A 40 5.38 5.29 4.06
CA PRO A 40 6.01 6.35 3.28
C PRO A 40 7.52 6.37 3.52
N PHE A 41 8.29 6.58 2.45
CA PHE A 41 9.73 6.85 2.53
C PHE A 41 10.15 7.92 1.53
N ILE A 42 11.17 8.69 1.87
CA ILE A 42 11.77 9.69 0.98
C ILE A 42 12.78 8.95 0.08
N ALA A 43 12.55 8.93 -1.23
CA ALA A 43 13.45 8.31 -2.20
C ALA A 43 14.65 9.21 -2.53
N SER A 44 15.38 9.61 -1.48
CA SER A 44 16.64 10.35 -1.61
C SER A 44 17.74 9.47 -2.19
N GLU A 45 18.77 10.08 -2.78
CA GLU A 45 19.93 9.36 -3.34
C GLU A 45 20.54 8.37 -2.33
N GLU A 46 20.74 8.80 -1.06
CA GLU A 46 21.28 7.95 0.02
C GLU A 46 20.39 6.73 0.29
N VAL A 47 19.06 6.92 0.38
CA VAL A 47 18.12 5.81 0.59
C VAL A 47 18.10 4.85 -0.60
N MET A 48 18.16 5.38 -1.82
CA MET A 48 18.18 4.56 -3.03
C MET A 48 19.48 3.75 -3.12
N GLU A 49 20.62 4.33 -2.71
CA GLU A 49 21.91 3.61 -2.64
C GLU A 49 21.83 2.45 -1.65
N GLU A 50 21.31 2.68 -0.45
CA GLU A 50 21.10 1.63 0.56
C GLU A 50 20.19 0.50 0.05
N LEU A 51 19.10 0.84 -0.65
CA LEU A 51 18.20 -0.16 -1.24
C LEU A 51 18.88 -0.98 -2.34
N ALA A 52 19.68 -0.34 -3.20
CA ALA A 52 20.44 -1.04 -4.22
C ALA A 52 21.47 -2.01 -3.62
N GLU A 53 22.18 -1.59 -2.57
CA GLU A 53 23.11 -2.46 -1.84
C GLU A 53 22.38 -3.65 -1.22
N TRP A 54 21.28 -3.41 -0.52
CA TRP A 54 20.47 -4.47 0.08
C TRP A 54 19.95 -5.45 -0.96
N LYS A 55 19.53 -4.96 -2.14
CA LYS A 55 19.10 -5.80 -3.25
C LYS A 55 20.22 -6.70 -3.75
N ILE A 56 21.44 -6.18 -3.86
CA ILE A 56 22.61 -6.98 -4.26
C ILE A 56 22.89 -8.07 -3.22
N GLU A 57 22.79 -7.76 -1.93
CA GLU A 57 22.95 -8.74 -0.86
C GLU A 57 21.89 -9.85 -0.93
N GLU A 58 20.63 -9.50 -1.20
CA GLU A 58 19.54 -10.46 -1.42
C GLU A 58 19.83 -11.36 -2.63
N LEU A 59 20.23 -10.76 -3.76
CA LEU A 59 20.57 -11.47 -5.00
C LEU A 59 21.79 -12.38 -4.83
N ALA A 60 22.74 -12.06 -3.95
CA ALA A 60 23.89 -12.90 -3.67
C ALA A 60 23.52 -14.26 -3.05
N ILE A 61 22.30 -14.40 -2.50
CA ILE A 61 21.75 -15.68 -2.03
C ILE A 61 21.38 -16.57 -3.23
N ASP A 62 20.89 -15.99 -4.32
CA ASP A 62 20.59 -16.68 -5.59
C ASP A 62 21.62 -16.32 -6.67
N LEU A 63 22.74 -17.04 -6.65
CA LEU A 63 23.86 -16.83 -7.57
C LEU A 63 23.47 -16.96 -9.06
N ILE A 64 22.39 -17.70 -9.39
CA ILE A 64 21.94 -17.81 -10.78
C ILE A 64 21.34 -16.47 -11.20
N LEU A 65 20.41 -15.94 -10.41
CA LEU A 65 19.75 -14.67 -10.68
C LEU A 65 20.77 -13.51 -10.71
N LEU A 66 21.72 -13.49 -9.77
CA LEU A 66 22.80 -12.50 -9.78
C LEU A 66 23.63 -12.58 -11.07
N THR A 67 23.99 -13.78 -11.51
CA THR A 67 24.77 -13.96 -12.76
C THR A 67 23.97 -13.51 -13.98
N GLU A 68 22.66 -13.77 -14.02
CA GLU A 68 21.78 -13.31 -15.10
C GLU A 68 21.72 -11.78 -15.17
N LEU A 69 21.58 -11.11 -14.01
CA LEU A 69 21.58 -9.65 -13.91
C LEU A 69 22.92 -9.02 -14.31
N LEU A 70 24.05 -9.58 -13.86
CA LEU A 70 25.38 -9.11 -14.25
C LEU A 70 25.61 -9.20 -15.75
N ASN A 71 25.14 -10.28 -16.39
CA ASN A 71 25.21 -10.43 -17.84
C ASN A 71 24.24 -9.50 -18.57
N TYR A 72 23.05 -9.25 -18.01
CA TYR A 72 22.06 -8.33 -18.58
C TYR A 72 22.60 -6.91 -18.66
N TYR A 73 23.23 -6.43 -17.59
CA TYR A 73 23.82 -5.08 -17.52
C TYR A 73 25.24 -4.99 -18.08
N ASP A 74 25.86 -6.12 -18.46
CA ASP A 74 27.27 -6.22 -18.88
C ASP A 74 28.21 -5.57 -17.85
N CYS A 75 28.06 -5.93 -16.57
CA CYS A 75 28.78 -5.32 -15.46
C CYS A 75 29.38 -6.33 -14.47
N THR A 76 30.19 -5.83 -13.54
CA THR A 76 30.71 -6.59 -12.40
C THR A 76 29.83 -6.37 -11.16
N SER A 77 29.94 -7.27 -10.17
CA SER A 77 29.22 -7.11 -8.89
C SER A 77 29.56 -5.80 -8.17
N GLU A 78 30.79 -5.29 -8.33
CA GLU A 78 31.22 -4.01 -7.75
C GLU A 78 30.47 -2.82 -8.35
N ASN A 79 30.15 -2.89 -9.65
CA ASN A 79 29.51 -1.78 -10.37
C ASN A 79 27.99 -1.95 -10.49
N LEU A 80 27.43 -3.09 -10.10
CA LEU A 80 26.00 -3.40 -10.25
C LEU A 80 25.10 -2.35 -9.59
N HIS A 81 25.53 -1.79 -8.45
CA HIS A 81 24.79 -0.74 -7.74
C HIS A 81 24.55 0.50 -8.62
N GLU A 82 25.52 0.91 -9.46
CA GLU A 82 25.38 2.06 -10.36
C GLU A 82 24.33 1.86 -11.47
N TYR A 83 23.99 0.60 -11.77
CA TYR A 83 22.94 0.26 -12.74
C TYR A 83 21.59 0.20 -12.05
N LEU A 84 21.53 -0.45 -10.89
CA LEU A 84 20.33 -0.52 -10.06
C LEU A 84 19.83 0.88 -9.67
N MET A 85 20.73 1.80 -9.36
CA MET A 85 20.39 3.21 -9.06
C MET A 85 19.75 3.98 -10.23
N LYS A 86 19.87 3.47 -11.46
CA LYS A 86 19.24 4.07 -12.65
C LYS A 86 17.89 3.43 -12.98
N GLU A 87 17.55 2.33 -12.34
CA GLU A 87 16.25 1.68 -12.49
C GLU A 87 15.16 2.47 -11.77
N SER A 88 13.92 2.10 -12.04
CA SER A 88 12.78 2.67 -11.34
C SER A 88 12.71 2.15 -9.90
N VAL A 89 12.11 2.95 -9.01
CA VAL A 89 12.02 2.65 -7.57
C VAL A 89 11.40 1.27 -7.30
N ASP A 90 10.41 0.87 -8.11
CA ASP A 90 9.71 -0.42 -8.00
C ASP A 90 10.57 -1.65 -8.32
N GLU A 91 11.74 -1.48 -8.95
CA GLU A 91 12.71 -2.57 -9.14
C GLU A 91 13.59 -2.78 -7.90
N LEU A 92 13.70 -1.77 -7.04
CA LEU A 92 14.54 -1.80 -5.83
C LEU A 92 13.75 -2.15 -4.58
N ILE A 93 12.50 -1.71 -4.49
CA ILE A 93 11.65 -1.91 -3.33
C ILE A 93 10.21 -2.18 -3.78
N ASP A 94 9.52 -3.08 -3.07
CA ASP A 94 8.13 -3.40 -3.38
C ASP A 94 7.25 -2.19 -3.05
N ILE A 95 6.74 -1.51 -4.08
CA ILE A 95 5.73 -0.44 -3.97
C ILE A 95 4.39 -0.85 -4.59
N SER A 96 4.21 -2.15 -4.87
CA SER A 96 3.10 -2.67 -5.68
C SER A 96 1.72 -2.43 -5.06
N LEU A 97 1.64 -2.28 -3.73
CA LEU A 97 0.40 -1.99 -3.03
C LEU A 97 -0.05 -0.53 -3.20
N TYR A 98 0.88 0.40 -3.46
CA TYR A 98 0.57 1.80 -3.70
C TYR A 98 1.67 2.51 -4.51
N PRO A 99 1.67 2.40 -5.86
CA PRO A 99 2.79 2.85 -6.70
C PRO A 99 2.81 4.37 -6.95
N LYS A 100 1.91 5.14 -6.34
CA LYS A 100 1.89 6.61 -6.51
C LYS A 100 2.99 7.27 -5.68
N SER A 101 3.44 8.44 -6.11
CA SER A 101 4.40 9.26 -5.38
C SER A 101 3.88 10.67 -5.16
N TYR A 102 4.42 11.33 -4.12
CA TYR A 102 3.99 12.63 -3.63
C TYR A 102 5.20 13.56 -3.48
N VAL A 103 4.97 14.85 -3.61
CA VAL A 103 5.98 15.89 -3.37
C VAL A 103 5.51 16.72 -2.19
N VAL A 104 6.34 16.81 -1.14
CA VAL A 104 6.03 17.56 0.08
C VAL A 104 6.91 18.80 0.15
N ALA A 105 6.32 19.93 0.56
CA ALA A 105 7.06 21.18 0.72
C ALA A 105 8.23 21.00 1.70
N GLY A 106 9.40 21.53 1.34
CA GLY A 106 10.62 21.41 2.15
C GLY A 106 11.42 20.11 1.93
N ILE A 107 10.87 19.12 1.19
CA ILE A 107 11.57 17.91 0.77
C ILE A 107 11.85 17.99 -0.73
N ASN A 108 13.11 17.80 -1.11
CA ASN A 108 13.52 17.89 -2.53
C ASN A 108 13.21 16.62 -3.32
N ASP A 109 13.16 15.48 -2.63
CA ASP A 109 13.00 14.16 -3.21
C ASP A 109 11.53 13.68 -3.09
N PRO A 110 11.05 12.87 -4.04
CA PRO A 110 9.71 12.31 -3.99
C PRO A 110 9.52 11.33 -2.83
N ILE A 111 8.31 11.30 -2.28
CA ILE A 111 7.89 10.30 -1.30
C ILE A 111 7.16 9.17 -2.02
N TYR A 112 7.64 7.95 -1.80
CA TYR A 112 7.04 6.70 -2.27
C TYR A 112 6.51 5.90 -1.07
N PHE A 113 5.86 4.77 -1.36
CA PHE A 113 5.23 3.94 -0.36
C PHE A 113 5.67 2.48 -0.51
N GLU A 114 6.48 2.01 0.44
CA GLU A 114 6.87 0.60 0.54
C GLU A 114 5.67 -0.25 0.99
N SER A 115 5.47 -1.39 0.34
CA SER A 115 4.51 -2.43 0.69
C SER A 115 4.93 -3.12 1.99
N ASP A 116 4.21 -2.87 3.10
CA ASP A 116 4.52 -3.45 4.41
C ASP A 116 3.71 -4.74 4.68
N ALA A 117 2.40 -4.67 4.51
CA ALA A 117 1.53 -5.81 4.81
C ALA A 117 0.32 -5.92 3.85
N TYR A 118 -0.11 -7.15 3.59
CA TYR A 118 -1.24 -7.47 2.73
C TYR A 118 -2.10 -8.62 3.27
N GLY A 119 -3.40 -8.62 2.94
CA GLY A 119 -4.29 -9.77 3.11
C GLY A 119 -5.18 -9.68 4.35
N GLN A 120 -5.22 -10.74 5.17
CA GLN A 120 -6.04 -10.80 6.40
C GLN A 120 -5.35 -10.11 7.59
N HIS A 121 -4.69 -8.99 7.31
CA HIS A 121 -3.91 -8.23 8.27
C HIS A 121 -4.84 -7.46 9.22
N ASN A 122 -4.73 -7.71 10.53
CA ASN A 122 -5.61 -7.09 11.52
C ASN A 122 -5.00 -5.79 12.04
N THR A 123 -5.44 -4.66 11.49
CA THR A 123 -4.90 -3.33 11.76
C THR A 123 -5.52 -2.63 12.99
N ARG A 124 -6.59 -3.19 13.58
CA ARG A 124 -7.40 -2.55 14.65
C ARG A 124 -6.60 -1.98 15.82
N LYS A 125 -5.48 -2.60 16.18
CA LYS A 125 -4.66 -2.17 17.32
C LYS A 125 -3.85 -0.90 17.05
N LYS A 126 -3.55 -0.63 15.78
CA LYS A 126 -2.67 0.47 15.36
C LYS A 126 -3.36 1.49 14.45
N LEU A 127 -4.51 1.16 13.87
CA LEU A 127 -5.26 2.02 12.95
C LEU A 127 -5.82 3.25 13.68
N ILE A 128 -5.52 4.41 13.14
CA ILE A 128 -6.14 5.71 13.41
C ILE A 128 -7.10 5.99 12.24
N PRO A 129 -8.40 5.70 12.40
CA PRO A 129 -9.33 5.75 11.27
C PRO A 129 -9.72 7.18 10.91
N ILE A 130 -9.85 7.46 9.61
CA ILE A 130 -10.43 8.71 9.09
C ILE A 130 -11.88 8.83 9.56
N ASP A 131 -12.64 7.74 9.42
CA ASP A 131 -13.98 7.60 9.95
C ASP A 131 -14.06 6.38 10.86
N LYS A 132 -14.16 6.64 12.17
CA LYS A 132 -14.26 5.59 13.16
C LYS A 132 -15.53 4.75 13.00
N GLU A 133 -16.67 5.36 12.67
CA GLU A 133 -17.93 4.62 12.52
C GLU A 133 -17.84 3.64 11.35
N PHE A 134 -17.32 4.10 10.21
CA PHE A 134 -17.12 3.24 9.05
C PHE A 134 -16.09 2.15 9.31
N SER A 135 -14.97 2.48 9.95
CA SER A 135 -13.94 1.49 10.30
C SER A 135 -14.47 0.42 11.26
N ASP A 136 -15.18 0.80 12.31
CA ASP A 136 -15.82 -0.14 13.24
C ASP A 136 -16.83 -1.04 12.51
N TRP A 137 -17.65 -0.46 11.63
CA TRP A 137 -18.61 -1.20 10.80
C TRP A 137 -17.92 -2.20 9.87
N LEU A 138 -16.86 -1.79 9.18
CA LEU A 138 -16.15 -2.65 8.23
C LEU A 138 -15.48 -3.83 8.94
N HIS A 139 -14.86 -3.58 10.09
CA HIS A 139 -14.27 -4.62 10.92
C HIS A 139 -15.31 -5.60 11.46
N LYS A 140 -16.51 -5.12 11.81
CA LYS A 140 -17.62 -5.99 12.17
C LYS A 140 -18.08 -6.84 10.99
N MET A 141 -18.20 -6.24 9.80
CA MET A 141 -18.52 -6.97 8.57
C MET A 141 -17.47 -8.03 8.25
N TRP A 142 -16.19 -7.73 8.48
CA TRP A 142 -15.11 -8.68 8.34
C TRP A 142 -15.27 -9.87 9.30
N ASP A 143 -15.46 -9.62 10.59
CA ASP A 143 -15.60 -10.69 11.60
C ASP A 143 -16.81 -11.59 11.34
N GLU A 144 -17.93 -11.01 10.90
CA GLU A 144 -19.20 -11.74 10.74
C GLU A 144 -19.38 -12.37 9.36
N TYR A 145 -18.83 -11.76 8.30
CA TYR A 145 -19.22 -12.07 6.92
C TYR A 145 -18.06 -12.26 5.95
N HIS A 146 -16.79 -12.20 6.38
CA HIS A 146 -15.66 -12.49 5.48
C HIS A 146 -15.77 -13.90 4.87
N MET A 147 -15.61 -13.97 3.55
CA MET A 147 -15.81 -15.18 2.75
C MET A 147 -17.21 -15.80 2.88
N CYS A 148 -18.21 -15.05 3.36
CA CYS A 148 -19.61 -15.50 3.46
C CYS A 148 -20.45 -14.93 2.32
N ILE A 149 -21.50 -15.66 1.93
CA ILE A 149 -22.48 -15.19 0.95
C ILE A 149 -23.45 -14.23 1.64
N LEU A 150 -23.48 -12.98 1.20
CA LEU A 150 -24.43 -11.99 1.66
C LEU A 150 -25.83 -12.25 1.08
N THR A 151 -26.85 -11.98 1.90
CA THR A 151 -28.22 -11.83 1.37
C THR A 151 -28.29 -10.60 0.46
N LYS A 152 -29.22 -10.59 -0.51
CA LYS A 152 -29.40 -9.46 -1.43
C LYS A 152 -29.53 -8.11 -0.69
N LYS A 153 -30.35 -8.07 0.36
CA LYS A 153 -30.57 -6.86 1.17
C LYS A 153 -29.28 -6.40 1.87
N LEU A 154 -28.53 -7.33 2.47
CA LEU A 154 -27.29 -7.00 3.17
C LEU A 154 -26.21 -6.52 2.19
N ARG A 155 -26.15 -7.12 1.01
CA ARG A 155 -25.29 -6.67 -0.08
C ARG A 155 -25.61 -5.23 -0.50
N GLU A 156 -26.86 -4.93 -0.81
CA GLU A 156 -27.28 -3.57 -1.23
C GLU A 156 -26.96 -2.54 -0.14
N SER A 157 -27.19 -2.85 1.14
CA SER A 157 -26.80 -1.96 2.23
C SER A 157 -25.28 -1.81 2.40
N THR A 158 -24.51 -2.88 2.11
CA THR A 158 -23.04 -2.85 2.18
C THR A 158 -22.48 -1.97 1.07
N GLU A 159 -22.94 -2.18 -0.18
CA GLU A 159 -22.56 -1.34 -1.32
C GLU A 159 -22.93 0.14 -1.06
N SER A 160 -24.11 0.42 -0.51
CA SER A 160 -24.53 1.78 -0.17
C SER A 160 -23.64 2.43 0.90
N LYS A 161 -23.28 1.71 1.97
CA LYS A 161 -22.46 2.24 3.06
C LYS A 161 -21.02 2.50 2.61
N ILE A 162 -20.47 1.66 1.72
CA ILE A 162 -19.15 1.87 1.10
C ILE A 162 -19.17 3.12 0.20
N THR A 163 -20.19 3.27 -0.65
CA THR A 163 -20.32 4.45 -1.52
C THR A 163 -20.46 5.73 -0.70
N GLU A 164 -21.27 5.74 0.36
CA GLU A 164 -21.40 6.89 1.28
C GLU A 164 -20.05 7.28 1.90
N TYR A 165 -19.24 6.29 2.29
CA TYR A 165 -17.91 6.55 2.82
C TYR A 165 -16.96 7.13 1.78
N ILE A 166 -16.93 6.58 0.56
CA ILE A 166 -16.09 7.09 -0.53
C ILE A 166 -16.47 8.54 -0.87
N GLU A 167 -17.77 8.84 -0.95
CA GLU A 167 -18.26 10.19 -1.19
C GLU A 167 -17.87 11.17 -0.06
N LYS A 168 -17.92 10.70 1.19
CA LYS A 168 -17.52 11.49 2.37
C LYS A 168 -16.00 11.71 2.44
N LEU A 169 -15.21 10.70 2.09
CA LEU A 169 -13.75 10.77 2.06
C LEU A 169 -13.28 11.82 1.05
N GLY A 170 -13.93 11.88 -0.11
CA GLY A 170 -13.52 12.78 -1.19
C GLY A 170 -12.28 12.26 -1.91
N SER A 171 -11.28 13.13 -2.09
CA SER A 171 -10.03 12.77 -2.78
C SER A 171 -9.10 12.03 -1.82
N GLU A 172 -8.83 10.76 -2.12
CA GLU A 172 -7.78 9.98 -1.45
C GLU A 172 -6.42 10.67 -1.53
N GLU A 173 -6.06 11.18 -2.72
CA GLU A 173 -4.77 11.83 -2.96
C GLU A 173 -4.62 13.10 -2.13
N ASP A 174 -5.68 13.92 -2.04
CA ASP A 174 -5.65 15.15 -1.23
C ASP A 174 -5.51 14.82 0.25
N TRP A 175 -6.17 13.75 0.72
CA TRP A 175 -6.04 13.30 2.10
C TRP A 175 -4.61 12.86 2.40
N ILE A 176 -4.01 12.04 1.53
CA ILE A 176 -2.66 11.52 1.70
C ILE A 176 -1.63 12.65 1.65
N GLN A 177 -1.74 13.57 0.69
CA GLN A 177 -0.89 14.75 0.59
C GLN A 177 -0.94 15.56 1.89
N ASN A 178 -2.15 15.88 2.38
CA ASN A 178 -2.30 16.66 3.61
C ASN A 178 -1.75 15.90 4.83
N TRP A 179 -1.97 14.60 4.92
CA TRP A 179 -1.43 13.77 6.00
C TRP A 179 0.11 13.75 5.99
N LEU A 180 0.73 13.61 4.82
CA LEU A 180 2.18 13.68 4.66
C LEU A 180 2.73 15.04 5.14
N GLU A 181 2.10 16.15 4.75
CA GLU A 181 2.54 17.51 5.10
C GLU A 181 2.30 17.89 6.57
N THR A 182 1.30 17.32 7.22
CA THR A 182 0.86 17.78 8.56
C THR A 182 1.23 16.82 9.69
N GLU A 183 1.39 15.54 9.40
CA GLU A 183 1.62 14.51 10.44
C GLU A 183 2.96 13.78 10.26
N VAL A 184 3.37 13.48 9.03
CA VAL A 184 4.58 12.66 8.78
C VAL A 184 5.83 13.51 8.62
N TYR A 185 5.73 14.56 7.80
CA TYR A 185 6.83 15.47 7.47
C TYR A 185 6.41 16.93 7.73
N PRO A 186 6.05 17.29 8.98
CA PRO A 186 5.69 18.66 9.31
C PRO A 186 6.91 19.58 9.16
N GLU A 187 6.70 20.78 8.61
CA GLU A 187 7.70 21.86 8.57
C GLU A 187 8.23 22.26 9.96
#